data_AF-A0A5E4SP35-F1
#
_entry.id   AF-A0A5E4SP35-F1
#
_cell.length_a   1.000
_cell.length_b   1.000
_cell.length_c   1.000
_cell.angle_alpha   90.00
_cell.angle_beta   90.00
_cell.angle_gamma   90.00
#
_symmetry.space_group_name_H-M   'P 1'
#
loop_
_entity.id
_entity.type
_entity.pdbx_description
1 polymer ?
#
loop_
_entity_poly.entity_id
_entity_poly.type
_entity_poly.pdbx_seq_one_letter_code
_entity_poly.pdbx_strand_id
1 'polypeptide(L)'
;MYSRDKHAQLAGLCGLGQVRVRRALNDLHLARSNVQALKQRLHDIERSIVELDLERESLFEQHRGITSREGLFSLRRRAGMLELRRIDLSLTRVQLDSNIEIAVREESLAQTAVAAARRERDKLDHVSRLWQKEEKIHMHLKEEINGTGGIPV
;
A
#
# COMPACT_ATOMS: atom_id res chain seq x y z
N MET A 1 -6.10 40.81 -19.55
CA MET A 1 -6.81 39.51 -19.61
C MET A 1 -5.86 38.31 -19.53
N TYR A 2 -4.75 38.26 -20.29
CA TYR A 2 -3.85 37.09 -20.37
C TYR A 2 -3.17 36.59 -19.08
N SER A 3 -3.06 37.36 -17.97
CA SER A 3 -2.46 36.84 -16.73
C SER A 3 -3.48 36.09 -15.86
N ARG A 4 -4.73 36.56 -15.76
CA ARG A 4 -5.77 36.00 -14.87
C ARG A 4 -6.10 34.54 -15.19
N ASP A 5 -6.16 34.18 -16.48
CA ASP A 5 -6.42 32.80 -16.91
C ASP A 5 -5.25 31.87 -16.58
N LYS A 6 -4.01 32.36 -16.64
CA LYS A 6 -2.81 31.59 -16.25
C LYS A 6 -2.77 31.32 -14.74
N HIS A 7 -3.24 32.26 -13.91
CA HIS A 7 -3.38 32.03 -12.46
C HIS A 7 -4.42 30.96 -12.14
N ALA A 8 -5.57 30.99 -12.83
CA ALA A 8 -6.59 29.95 -12.67
C ALA A 8 -6.07 28.57 -13.11
N GLN A 9 -5.31 28.50 -14.20
CA GLN A 9 -4.67 27.27 -14.68
C GLN A 9 -3.63 26.73 -13.68
N LEU A 10 -2.74 27.58 -13.16
CA LEU A 10 -1.75 27.19 -12.15
C LEU A 10 -2.41 26.74 -10.84
N ALA A 11 -3.45 27.45 -10.38
CA ALA A 11 -4.22 27.05 -9.20
C ALA A 11 -4.90 25.69 -9.42
N GLY A 12 -5.48 25.46 -10.61
CA GLY A 12 -6.04 24.17 -11.00
C GLY A 12 -5.01 23.04 -11.00
N LEU A 13 -3.80 23.28 -11.53
CA LEU A 13 -2.70 22.31 -11.52
C LEU A 13 -2.20 21.99 -10.11
N CYS A 14 -2.04 23.00 -9.25
CA CYS A 14 -1.71 22.80 -7.83
C CYS A 14 -2.80 21.98 -7.12
N GLY A 15 -4.08 22.27 -7.37
CA GLY A 15 -5.21 21.49 -6.84
C GLY A 15 -5.17 20.03 -7.29
N LEU A 16 -4.95 19.78 -8.59
CA LEU A 16 -4.77 18.42 -9.12
C LEU A 16 -3.56 17.71 -8.49
N GLY A 17 -2.45 18.41 -8.26
CA GLY A 17 -1.28 17.89 -7.57
C GLY A 17 -1.59 17.40 -6.16
N GLN A 18 -2.36 18.18 -5.38
CA GLN A 18 -2.80 17.77 -4.05
C GLN A 18 -3.70 16.53 -4.08
N VAL A 19 -4.62 16.46 -5.05
CA VAL A 19 -5.50 15.29 -5.24
C VAL A 19 -4.68 14.04 -5.59
N ARG A 20 -3.68 14.16 -6.47
CA ARG A 20 -2.79 13.04 -6.84
C ARG A 20 -1.99 12.53 -5.64
N VAL A 21 -1.45 13.42 -4.81
CA VAL A 21 -0.74 13.03 -3.57
C VAL A 21 -1.69 12.30 -2.62
N ARG A 22 -2.90 12.82 -2.43
CA ARG A 22 -3.90 12.17 -1.57
C ARG A 22 -4.27 10.78 -2.07
N ARG A 23 -4.51 10.63 -3.38
CA ARG A 23 -4.78 9.35 -4.01
C ARG A 23 -3.63 8.36 -3.80
N ALA A 24 -2.40 8.76 -4.10
CA ALA A 24 -1.23 7.90 -3.90
C ALA A 24 -1.05 7.47 -2.44
N LEU A 25 -1.35 8.35 -1.47
CA LEU A 25 -1.31 8.00 -0.04
C LEU A 25 -2.40 6.98 0.33
N ASN A 26 -3.60 7.11 -0.23
CA ASN A 26 -4.66 6.13 -0.02
C ASN A 26 -4.27 4.77 -0.61
N ASP A 27 -3.71 4.75 -1.82
CA ASP A 27 -3.25 3.51 -2.47
C ASP A 27 -2.13 2.84 -1.65
N LEU A 28 -1.18 3.61 -1.10
CA LEU A 28 -0.16 3.09 -0.18
C LEU A 28 -0.76 2.53 1.11
N HIS A 29 -1.78 3.20 1.67
CA HIS A 29 -2.46 2.70 2.86
C HIS A 29 -3.18 1.37 2.60
N LEU A 30 -3.86 1.25 1.46
CA LEU A 30 -4.51 0.00 1.04
C LEU A 30 -3.50 -1.13 0.84
N ALA A 31 -2.38 -0.85 0.18
CA ALA A 31 -1.31 -1.84 -0.02
C ALA A 31 -0.74 -2.35 1.32
N ARG A 32 -0.48 -1.44 2.27
CA ARG A 32 -0.04 -1.79 3.64
C ARG A 32 -1.05 -2.64 4.38
N SER A 33 -2.32 -2.26 4.32
CA SER A 33 -3.40 -3.02 4.95
C SER A 33 -3.49 -4.43 4.36
N ASN A 34 -3.30 -4.57 3.05
CA ASN A 34 -3.31 -5.88 2.39
C ASN A 34 -2.14 -6.75 2.86
N VAL A 35 -0.92 -6.20 2.90
CA VAL A 35 0.26 -6.92 3.44
C VAL A 35 0.03 -7.39 4.87
N GLN A 36 -0.51 -6.52 5.73
CA GLN A 36 -0.81 -6.88 7.12
C GLN A 36 -1.88 -7.97 7.21
N ALA A 37 -2.95 -7.88 6.42
CA ALA A 37 -4.00 -8.89 6.39
C ALA A 37 -3.47 -10.27 5.94
N LEU A 38 -2.61 -10.30 4.92
CA LEU A 38 -1.98 -11.53 4.45
C LEU A 38 -1.02 -12.13 5.49
N LYS A 39 -0.22 -11.30 6.18
CA LYS A 39 0.64 -11.76 7.29
C LYS A 39 -0.15 -12.32 8.46
N GLN A 40 -1.29 -11.70 8.79
CA GLN A 40 -2.18 -12.23 9.82
C GLN A 40 -2.73 -13.60 9.44
N ARG A 41 -3.21 -13.75 8.19
CA ARG A 41 -3.67 -15.04 7.67
C ARG A 41 -2.58 -16.11 7.68
N LEU A 42 -1.35 -15.75 7.31
CA LEU A 42 -0.20 -16.66 7.39
C LEU A 42 0.00 -17.16 8.81
N HIS A 43 0.01 -16.24 9.78
CA HIS A 43 0.13 -16.59 11.20
C HIS A 43 -1.00 -17.52 11.68
N ASP A 44 -2.24 -17.29 11.25
CA ASP A 44 -3.39 -18.13 11.60
C ASP A 44 -3.26 -19.55 11.01
N ILE A 45 -2.76 -19.68 9.77
CA ILE A 45 -2.47 -20.96 9.13
C ILE A 45 -1.34 -21.70 9.85
N GLU A 46 -0.26 -21.01 10.22
CA GLU A 46 0.85 -21.60 10.98
C GLU A 46 0.39 -22.12 12.34
N ARG A 47 -0.46 -21.38 13.05
CA ARG A 47 -1.09 -21.86 14.29
C ARG A 47 -1.95 -23.11 14.05
N SER A 48 -2.76 -23.11 12.99
CA SER A 48 -3.61 -24.25 12.64
C SER A 48 -2.80 -25.51 12.31
N ILE A 49 -1.62 -25.37 11.68
CA ILE A 49 -0.71 -26.49 11.42
C ILE A 49 -0.19 -27.07 12.74
N VAL A 50 0.26 -26.21 13.67
CA VAL A 50 0.73 -26.65 14.99
C VAL A 50 -0.37 -27.36 15.77
N GLU A 51 -1.60 -26.84 15.74
CA GLU A 51 -2.75 -27.49 16.39
C GLU A 51 -3.05 -28.88 15.80
N LEU A 52 -2.95 -29.05 14.48
CA LEU A 52 -3.10 -30.37 13.84
C LEU A 52 -1.98 -31.33 14.22
N ASP A 53 -0.74 -30.85 14.35
CA ASP A 53 0.39 -31.67 14.77
C ASP A 53 0.21 -32.15 16.22
N LEU A 54 -0.27 -31.28 17.11
CA LEU A 54 -0.65 -31.65 18.47
C LEU A 54 -1.83 -32.63 18.52
N GLU A 55 -2.87 -32.44 17.68
CA GLU A 55 -3.99 -33.39 17.57
C GLU A 55 -3.48 -34.77 17.12
N ARG A 56 -2.55 -34.79 16.16
CA ARG A 56 -1.94 -36.01 15.66
C ARG A 56 -1.14 -36.72 16.75
N GLU A 57 -0.31 -36.00 17.50
CA GLU A 57 0.44 -36.57 18.64
C GLU A 57 -0.51 -37.17 19.67
N SER A 58 -1.52 -36.41 20.10
CA SER A 58 -2.54 -36.89 21.03
C SER A 58 -3.28 -38.12 20.50
N LEU A 59 -3.57 -38.19 19.20
CA LEU A 59 -4.22 -39.35 18.59
C LEU A 59 -3.35 -40.61 18.75
N PHE A 60 -2.05 -40.51 18.49
CA PHE A 60 -1.12 -41.64 18.65
C PHE A 60 -0.93 -42.04 20.11
N GLU A 61 -0.88 -41.09 21.03
CA GLU A 61 -0.80 -41.38 22.47
C GLU A 61 -2.03 -42.10 22.99
N GLN A 62 -3.24 -41.65 22.62
CA GLN A 62 -4.50 -42.28 23.02
C GLN A 62 -4.65 -43.71 22.49
N HIS A 63 -4.03 -44.01 21.35
CA HIS A 63 -4.10 -45.32 20.69
C HIS A 63 -2.85 -46.16 20.94
N ARG A 64 -2.01 -45.78 21.90
CA ARG A 64 -0.80 -46.51 22.27
C ARG A 64 -1.16 -47.89 22.80
N GLY A 65 -0.56 -48.93 22.23
CA GLY A 65 -0.79 -50.32 22.62
C GLY A 65 -2.03 -50.97 22.00
N ILE A 66 -2.72 -50.30 21.07
CA ILE A 66 -3.77 -50.94 20.28
C ILE A 66 -3.18 -52.03 19.40
N THR A 67 -3.72 -53.24 19.56
CA THR A 67 -3.37 -54.43 18.76
C THR A 67 -4.57 -54.98 17.98
N SER A 68 -5.77 -54.46 18.25
CA SER A 68 -6.98 -54.88 17.54
C SER A 68 -6.95 -54.35 16.10
N ARG A 69 -7.31 -55.23 15.15
CA ARG A 69 -7.35 -54.88 13.72
C ARG A 69 -8.21 -53.64 13.48
N GLU A 70 -9.41 -53.60 14.07
CA GLU A 70 -10.33 -52.48 13.94
C GLU A 70 -9.76 -51.16 14.47
N GLY A 71 -9.11 -51.19 15.64
CA GLY A 71 -8.46 -50.02 16.22
C GLY A 71 -7.28 -49.51 15.39
N LEU A 72 -6.52 -50.41 14.77
CA LEU A 72 -5.44 -50.01 13.85
C LEU A 72 -5.99 -49.37 12.56
N PHE A 73 -7.12 -49.88 12.02
CA PHE A 73 -7.77 -49.28 10.85
C PHE A 73 -8.36 -47.91 11.16
N SER A 74 -9.02 -47.73 12.31
CA SER A 74 -9.60 -46.44 12.71
C SER A 74 -8.50 -45.40 12.95
N LEU A 75 -7.43 -45.78 13.65
CA LEU A 75 -6.24 -44.94 13.85
C LEU A 75 -5.65 -44.50 12.51
N ARG A 76 -5.39 -45.45 11.60
CA ARG A 76 -4.83 -45.16 10.27
C ARG A 76 -5.71 -44.20 9.49
N ARG A 77 -7.03 -44.40 9.50
CA ARG A 77 -7.98 -43.52 8.80
C ARG A 77 -7.93 -42.11 9.36
N ARG A 78 -7.97 -41.95 10.68
CA ARG A 78 -7.98 -40.63 11.32
C ARG A 78 -6.64 -39.91 11.17
N ALA A 79 -5.52 -40.61 11.32
CA ALA A 79 -4.20 -40.07 11.04
C ALA A 79 -4.05 -39.62 9.57
N GLY A 80 -4.58 -40.40 8.63
CA GLY A 80 -4.60 -40.03 7.21
C GLY A 80 -5.41 -38.75 6.93
N MET A 81 -6.55 -38.56 7.60
CA MET A 81 -7.34 -37.33 7.49
C MET A 81 -6.60 -36.11 8.05
N LEU A 82 -5.88 -36.26 9.17
CA LEU A 82 -5.06 -35.18 9.72
C LEU A 82 -3.89 -34.84 8.80
N GLU A 83 -3.24 -35.84 8.21
CA GLU A 83 -2.15 -35.62 7.25
C GLU A 83 -2.63 -34.87 6.00
N LEU A 84 -3.79 -35.23 5.44
CA LEU A 84 -4.37 -34.51 4.31
C LEU A 84 -4.65 -33.05 4.64
N ARG A 85 -5.25 -32.78 5.81
CA ARG A 85 -5.47 -31.39 6.27
C ARG A 85 -4.16 -30.63 6.46
N ARG A 86 -3.11 -31.27 7.00
CA ARG A 86 -1.79 -30.63 7.15
C ARG A 86 -1.20 -30.27 5.79
N ILE A 87 -1.33 -31.16 4.80
CA ILE A 87 -0.88 -30.91 3.42
C ILE A 87 -1.65 -29.72 2.83
N ASP A 88 -2.97 -29.67 2.95
CA ASP A 88 -3.78 -28.57 2.43
C ASP A 88 -3.41 -27.21 3.06
N LEU A 89 -3.19 -27.18 4.38
CA LEU A 89 -2.72 -25.98 5.07
C LEU A 89 -1.29 -25.59 4.64
N SER A 90 -0.41 -26.57 4.44
CA SER A 90 0.96 -26.33 3.99
C SER A 90 0.99 -25.75 2.57
N LEU A 91 0.14 -26.24 1.67
CA LEU A 91 -0.04 -25.68 0.32
C LEU A 91 -0.57 -24.25 0.40
N THR A 92 -1.56 -24.01 1.26
CA THR A 92 -2.12 -22.67 1.49
C THR A 92 -1.06 -21.70 2.04
N ARG A 93 -0.19 -22.17 2.94
CA ARG A 93 0.94 -21.41 3.49
C ARG A 93 1.90 -20.97 2.39
N VAL A 94 2.35 -21.89 1.53
CA VAL A 94 3.23 -21.58 0.40
C VAL A 94 2.60 -20.57 -0.55
N GLN A 95 1.30 -20.71 -0.83
CA GLN A 95 0.59 -19.73 -1.65
C GLN A 95 0.51 -18.36 -0.97
N LEU A 96 0.30 -18.30 0.35
CA LEU A 96 0.28 -17.06 1.11
C LEU A 96 1.65 -16.38 1.11
N ASP A 97 2.75 -17.12 1.24
CA ASP A 97 4.11 -16.58 1.17
C ASP A 97 4.33 -15.85 -0.17
N SER A 98 3.96 -16.49 -1.28
CA SER A 98 4.01 -15.88 -2.62
C SER A 98 3.12 -14.63 -2.74
N ASN A 99 1.88 -14.69 -2.20
CA ASN A 99 0.98 -13.55 -2.20
C ASN A 99 1.52 -12.37 -1.37
N ILE A 100 2.21 -12.64 -0.26
CA ILE A 100 2.85 -11.62 0.57
C ILE A 100 4.00 -10.97 -0.21
N GLU A 101 4.83 -11.75 -0.90
CA GLU A 101 5.91 -11.21 -1.74
C GLU A 101 5.39 -10.30 -2.86
N ILE A 102 4.25 -10.65 -3.47
CA ILE A 102 3.58 -9.79 -4.46
C ILE A 102 3.07 -8.51 -3.79
N ALA A 103 2.36 -8.63 -2.66
CA ALA A 103 1.79 -7.47 -1.96
C ALA A 103 2.88 -6.51 -1.44
N VAL A 104 4.03 -7.01 -0.99
CA VAL A 104 5.18 -6.18 -0.57
C VAL A 104 5.77 -5.43 -1.77
N ARG A 105 5.83 -6.05 -2.95
CA ARG A 105 6.24 -5.36 -4.19
C ARG A 105 5.26 -4.25 -4.55
N GLU A 106 3.96 -4.51 -4.45
CA GLU A 106 2.91 -3.49 -4.67
C GLU A 106 2.99 -2.33 -3.67
N GLU A 107 3.26 -2.62 -2.39
CA GLU A 107 3.49 -1.57 -1.37
C GLU A 107 4.69 -0.69 -1.76
N SER A 108 5.79 -1.31 -2.17
CA SER A 108 6.99 -0.58 -2.62
C SER A 108 6.67 0.32 -3.81
N LEU A 109 5.95 -0.19 -4.81
CA LEU A 109 5.51 0.60 -5.96
C LEU A 109 4.62 1.78 -5.52
N ALA A 110 3.64 1.55 -4.65
CA ALA A 110 2.79 2.62 -4.10
C ALA A 110 3.61 3.67 -3.33
N GLN A 111 4.62 3.25 -2.58
CA GLN A 111 5.52 4.16 -1.88
C GLN A 111 6.32 5.04 -2.86
N THR A 112 6.84 4.46 -3.95
CA THR A 112 7.50 5.25 -5.00
C THR A 112 6.55 6.21 -5.70
N ALA A 113 5.29 5.82 -5.92
CA ALA A 113 4.26 6.67 -6.51
C ALA A 113 3.93 7.87 -5.61
N VAL A 114 3.85 7.68 -4.29
CA VAL A 114 3.72 8.78 -3.32
C VAL A 114 4.88 9.75 -3.42
N ALA A 115 6.11 9.24 -3.48
CA ALA A 115 7.30 10.08 -3.62
C ALA A 115 7.30 10.88 -4.93
N ALA A 116 6.93 10.25 -6.04
CA ALA A 116 6.79 10.90 -7.34
C ALA A 116 5.72 12.01 -7.31
N ALA A 117 4.53 11.71 -6.80
CA ALA A 117 3.43 12.67 -6.68
C ALA A 117 3.81 13.88 -5.81
N ARG A 118 4.53 13.66 -4.71
CA ARG A 118 5.04 14.75 -3.85
C ARG A 118 6.03 15.64 -4.59
N ARG A 119 6.99 15.04 -5.31
CA ARG A 119 7.97 15.79 -6.12
C ARG A 119 7.29 16.63 -7.21
N GLU A 120 6.28 16.08 -7.88
CA GLU A 120 5.50 16.83 -8.89
C GLU A 120 4.78 18.02 -8.26
N ARG A 121 4.13 17.81 -7.11
CA ARG A 121 3.48 18.89 -6.36
C ARG A 121 4.49 19.98 -5.98
N ASP A 122 5.64 19.60 -5.43
CA ASP A 122 6.66 20.57 -4.99
C ASP A 122 7.21 21.39 -6.17
N LYS A 123 7.35 20.77 -7.35
CA LYS A 123 7.69 21.49 -8.59
C LYS A 123 6.61 22.50 -8.98
N LEU A 124 5.34 22.11 -8.94
CA LEU A 124 4.21 22.99 -9.25
C LEU A 124 4.11 24.15 -8.25
N ASP A 125 4.29 23.87 -6.97
CA ASP A 125 4.30 24.89 -5.91
C ASP A 125 5.46 25.88 -6.10
N HIS A 126 6.64 25.40 -6.51
CA HIS A 126 7.77 26.25 -6.83
C HIS A 126 7.49 27.16 -8.04
N VAL A 127 6.97 26.61 -9.14
CA VAL A 127 6.58 27.38 -10.33
C VAL A 127 5.51 28.42 -9.99
N SER A 128 4.52 28.06 -9.17
CA SER A 128 3.48 28.97 -8.70
C SER A 128 4.07 30.16 -7.94
N ARG A 129 5.04 29.93 -7.04
CA ARG A 129 5.74 31.00 -6.31
C ARG A 129 6.57 31.91 -7.22
N LEU A 130 7.29 31.34 -8.19
CA LEU A 130 8.06 32.13 -9.16
C LEU A 130 7.14 33.03 -9.97
N TRP A 131 6.01 32.49 -10.43
CA TRP A 131 5.02 33.24 -11.19
C TRP A 131 4.39 34.38 -10.38
N GLN A 132 4.04 34.14 -9.10
CA GLN A 132 3.56 35.20 -8.21
C GLN A 132 4.60 36.30 -7.98
N LYS A 133 5.89 35.95 -7.91
CA LYS A 133 6.97 36.93 -7.78
C LYS A 133 7.12 37.77 -9.05
N GLU A 134 7.08 37.13 -10.21
CA GLU A 134 7.15 37.81 -11.51
C GLU A 134 5.96 38.75 -11.73
N GLU A 135 4.75 38.33 -11.37
CA GLU A 135 3.56 39.19 -11.44
C GLU A 135 3.69 40.43 -10.54
N LYS A 136 4.20 40.29 -9.31
CA LYS A 136 4.45 41.42 -8.41
C LYS A 136 5.44 42.42 -9.01
N ILE A 137 6.53 41.93 -9.61
CA ILE A 137 7.52 42.77 -10.30
C ILE A 137 6.86 43.52 -11.46
N HIS A 138 6.07 42.84 -12.29
CA HIS A 138 5.36 43.49 -13.40
C HIS A 138 4.33 44.52 -12.96
N MET A 139 3.63 44.30 -11.85
CA MET A 139 2.71 45.27 -11.29
C MET A 139 3.44 46.54 -10.83
N HIS A 140 4.55 46.39 -10.08
CA HIS A 140 5.37 47.53 -9.65
C HIS A 140 5.94 48.31 -10.84
N LEU A 141 6.49 47.63 -11.85
CA LEU A 141 7.01 48.29 -13.06
C LEU A 141 5.92 49.06 -13.82
N LYS A 142 4.69 48.53 -13.89
CA LYS A 142 3.56 49.25 -14.51
C LYS A 142 3.13 50.47 -13.71
N GLU A 143 3.14 50.38 -12.39
CA GLU A 143 2.85 51.49 -11.49
C GLU A 143 3.91 52.60 -11.63
N GLU A 144 5.19 52.26 -11.73
CA GLU A 144 6.29 53.21 -11.96
C GLU A 144 6.19 53.92 -13.32
N ILE A 145 5.87 53.18 -14.39
CA ILE A 145 5.67 53.75 -15.74
C ILE A 145 4.45 54.68 -15.78
N ASN A 146 3.34 54.30 -15.12
CA ASN A 146 2.14 55.12 -15.05
C ASN A 146 2.31 56.32 -14.11
N GLY A 147 3.15 56.21 -13.07
CA GLY A 147 3.45 57.27 -12.11
C GLY A 147 4.49 58.29 -12.59
N THR A 148 5.29 57.96 -13.61
CA THR A 148 6.26 58.89 -14.25
C THR A 148 5.67 59.70 -15.41
N GLY A 149 4.35 59.62 -15.64
CA GLY A 149 3.60 60.46 -16.57
C GLY A 149 3.46 61.94 -16.17
N GLY A 150 4.54 62.60 -15.75
CA GLY A 150 4.48 64.00 -15.31
C GLY A 150 5.76 64.65 -14.81
N ILE A 151 6.95 64.32 -15.33
CA ILE A 151 8.10 65.23 -15.22
C ILE A 151 8.44 65.71 -16.63
N PRO A 152 8.04 66.93 -17.03
CA PRO A 152 8.56 67.54 -18.25
C PRO A 152 10.04 67.87 -18.03
N VAL A 153 10.82 67.60 -19.07
CA VAL A 153 12.22 68.00 -19.24
C VAL A 153 12.37 69.52 -19.09
#